data_AF-A0A2B7WYJ1-F1
#
_entry.id   AF-A0A2B7WYJ1-F1
#
_cell.length_a   1.000
_cell.length_b   1.000
_cell.length_c   1.000
_cell.angle_alpha   90.00
_cell.angle_beta   90.00
_cell.angle_gamma   90.00
#
_symmetry.space_group_name_H-M   'P 1'
#
loop_
_entity.id
_entity.type
_entity.pdbx_description
1 polymer ?
#
loop_
_entity_poly.entity_id
_entity_poly.type
_entity_poly.pdbx_seq_one_letter_code
_entity_poly.pdbx_strand_id
1 'polypeptide(L)'
;MDTATINTNENKTPDLQPNKPTTPGNSSTAKPRKALLTKFVTLSTAKDEEEDMRVVLQYAEKRAGFVDGLNCRWEEIQQLVAFHCGLANPGLVQMPEIFDGLKVVWLHGSFNLCIPVCINSAGLDHSGRLLPSKLGFRVPLPYKLGEDAFPRNAEEKVRSEAATYIWIDKNCPDVPIPVLRGFGVPGGLSVGLLQPLTKCKLLTPASTQFYEPRVVPFWQRIKFYTWRFDRCLVPQHRIGFWTIDNEGHITLTNCPMFFHFNQFEKWSIPSSIPWSRTYTSADSFYLDLLSGHDNCLRYQRNSAFSEIDAHGQARDLVLMRALLHQFTDQQLCDGPFVMQLTDM
;
A
#
# COMPACT_ATOMS: atom_id res chain seq x y z
N MET A 1 48.18 -84.72 -9.43
CA MET A 1 48.17 -83.99 -10.71
C MET A 1 48.13 -82.50 -10.36
N ASP A 2 49.23 -81.75 -10.25
CA ASP A 2 50.59 -81.91 -10.81
C ASP A 2 50.59 -81.98 -12.34
N THR A 3 51.32 -81.17 -13.11
CA THR A 3 52.41 -80.17 -12.85
C THR A 3 52.07 -78.81 -13.53
N ALA A 4 52.56 -77.61 -13.18
CA ALA A 4 53.93 -77.07 -13.01
C ALA A 4 54.76 -77.13 -14.32
N THR A 5 55.50 -76.12 -14.83
CA THR A 5 55.96 -74.76 -14.38
C THR A 5 55.93 -73.76 -15.61
N ILE A 6 56.54 -72.56 -15.76
CA ILE A 6 57.56 -71.75 -15.04
C ILE A 6 57.49 -70.21 -15.35
N ASN A 7 58.48 -69.44 -14.87
CA ASN A 7 58.79 -68.00 -14.91
C ASN A 7 59.20 -67.38 -16.30
N THR A 8 59.56 -66.10 -16.52
CA THR A 8 59.91 -64.91 -15.67
C THR A 8 59.86 -63.56 -16.46
N ASN A 9 59.67 -62.41 -15.77
CA ASN A 9 60.27 -61.04 -15.91
C ASN A 9 60.56 -60.38 -17.30
N GLU A 10 60.57 -59.05 -17.54
CA GLU A 10 60.49 -57.86 -16.66
C GLU A 10 60.15 -56.51 -17.38
N ASN A 11 59.68 -55.52 -16.60
CA ASN A 11 59.90 -54.04 -16.70
C ASN A 11 59.82 -53.25 -18.04
N LYS A 12 58.88 -52.29 -18.11
CA LYS A 12 59.19 -50.83 -18.35
C LYS A 12 58.02 -49.87 -18.06
N THR A 13 58.38 -48.66 -17.60
CA THR A 13 57.50 -47.53 -17.23
C THR A 13 57.05 -46.71 -18.45
N PRO A 14 55.83 -46.12 -18.48
CA PRO A 14 55.40 -45.22 -19.56
C PRO A 14 56.06 -43.82 -19.49
N ASP A 15 56.27 -43.21 -20.66
CA ASP A 15 56.82 -41.86 -20.85
C ASP A 15 55.75 -40.90 -21.44
N LEU A 16 56.06 -39.60 -21.49
CA LEU A 16 55.10 -38.48 -21.57
C LEU A 16 54.68 -38.03 -22.99
N GLN A 17 53.68 -37.12 -22.96
CA GLN A 17 53.27 -36.14 -23.99
C GLN A 17 52.22 -36.56 -25.05
N PRO A 18 51.48 -35.61 -25.66
CA PRO A 18 51.30 -34.18 -25.31
C PRO A 18 49.84 -33.75 -25.03
N ASN A 19 49.67 -32.54 -24.48
CA ASN A 19 48.37 -31.92 -24.21
C ASN A 19 47.52 -31.66 -25.47
N LYS A 20 46.19 -31.79 -25.35
CA LYS A 20 45.20 -31.13 -26.23
C LYS A 20 44.56 -29.93 -25.50
N PRO A 21 44.11 -28.88 -26.23
CA PRO A 21 43.83 -27.58 -25.61
C PRO A 21 42.52 -27.54 -24.82
N THR A 22 42.57 -26.93 -23.63
CA THR A 22 41.41 -26.64 -22.79
C THR A 22 40.53 -25.56 -23.41
N THR A 23 39.29 -25.90 -23.77
CA THR A 23 38.28 -24.90 -24.16
C THR A 23 37.74 -24.20 -22.91
N PRO A 24 37.80 -22.85 -22.80
CA PRO A 24 37.23 -22.12 -21.67
C PRO A 24 35.70 -22.01 -21.82
N GLY A 25 34.97 -23.05 -21.37
CA GLY A 25 33.54 -23.20 -21.63
C GLY A 25 32.70 -23.54 -20.40
N ASN A 26 32.38 -22.52 -19.58
CA ASN A 26 31.07 -22.29 -18.93
C ASN A 26 31.20 -21.30 -17.76
N SER A 27 31.35 -20.02 -18.07
CA SER A 27 30.82 -18.99 -17.17
C SER A 27 29.29 -19.13 -17.17
N SER A 28 28.66 -19.35 -16.00
CA SER A 28 27.20 -19.44 -15.93
C SER A 28 26.62 -18.05 -16.20
N THR A 29 26.22 -17.79 -17.45
CA THR A 29 25.64 -16.51 -17.87
C THR A 29 24.35 -16.26 -17.11
N ALA A 30 24.42 -15.39 -16.10
CA ALA A 30 23.29 -15.09 -15.25
C ALA A 30 22.15 -14.53 -16.10
N LYS A 31 21.02 -15.25 -16.17
CA LYS A 31 19.83 -14.85 -16.94
C LYS A 31 19.52 -13.36 -16.70
N PRO A 32 19.27 -12.56 -17.74
CA PRO A 32 19.05 -11.12 -17.61
C PRO A 32 17.88 -10.83 -16.67
N ARG A 33 18.06 -9.82 -15.82
CA ARG A 33 17.13 -9.44 -14.74
C ARG A 33 16.84 -7.95 -14.82
N LYS A 34 15.64 -7.55 -14.43
CA LYS A 34 15.31 -6.14 -14.17
C LYS A 34 15.02 -5.95 -12.68
N ALA A 35 15.25 -4.74 -12.17
CA ALA A 35 14.89 -4.37 -10.80
C ALA A 35 13.39 -4.05 -10.72
N LEU A 36 12.77 -4.48 -9.63
CA LEU A 36 11.51 -3.95 -9.11
C LEU A 36 11.80 -3.21 -7.79
N LEU A 37 10.77 -2.68 -7.13
CA LEU A 37 10.93 -1.91 -5.89
C LEU A 37 11.57 -2.69 -4.72
N THR A 38 11.51 -4.03 -4.72
CA THR A 38 11.95 -4.89 -3.59
C THR A 38 12.67 -6.18 -4.01
N LYS A 39 12.55 -6.61 -5.26
CA LYS A 39 13.13 -7.85 -5.81
C LYS A 39 13.67 -7.62 -7.22
N PHE A 40 14.60 -8.46 -7.67
CA PHE A 40 14.93 -8.57 -9.09
C PHE A 40 14.05 -9.65 -9.75
N VAL A 41 13.62 -9.42 -10.99
CA VAL A 41 12.76 -10.34 -11.74
C VAL A 41 13.42 -10.78 -13.06
N THR A 42 13.24 -12.04 -13.44
CA THR A 42 13.69 -12.59 -14.74
C THR A 42 12.53 -12.58 -15.74
N LEU A 43 12.80 -12.65 -17.05
CA LEU A 43 11.73 -12.75 -18.06
C LEU A 43 10.87 -14.02 -17.90
N SER A 44 11.42 -15.12 -17.39
CA SER A 44 10.63 -16.30 -17.02
C SER A 44 9.65 -15.95 -15.89
N THR A 45 10.17 -15.53 -14.73
CA THR A 45 9.34 -15.18 -13.56
C THR A 45 8.29 -14.12 -13.89
N ALA A 46 8.64 -13.10 -14.68
CA ALA A 46 7.71 -12.04 -15.08
C ALA A 46 6.61 -12.46 -16.08
N LYS A 47 6.64 -13.70 -16.59
CA LYS A 47 5.51 -14.32 -17.31
C LYS A 47 4.59 -15.13 -16.39
N ASP A 48 5.05 -15.45 -15.18
CA ASP A 48 4.36 -16.28 -14.19
C ASP A 48 3.66 -15.42 -13.11
N GLU A 49 3.72 -14.08 -13.22
CA GLU A 49 3.07 -13.13 -12.30
C GLU A 49 1.81 -12.51 -12.93
N GLU A 50 0.76 -12.36 -12.12
CA GLU A 50 -0.58 -11.89 -12.51
C GLU A 50 -0.62 -10.38 -12.84
N GLU A 51 0.18 -9.56 -12.14
CA GLU A 51 0.26 -8.12 -12.41
C GLU A 51 0.80 -7.85 -13.83
N ASP A 52 0.35 -6.77 -14.50
CA ASP A 52 1.04 -6.32 -15.71
C ASP A 52 2.45 -5.80 -15.36
N MET A 53 3.43 -6.69 -15.46
CA MET A 53 4.82 -6.45 -15.13
C MET A 53 5.43 -5.29 -15.92
N ARG A 54 4.87 -4.87 -17.06
CA ARG A 54 5.31 -3.68 -17.80
C ARG A 54 5.06 -2.39 -17.01
N VAL A 55 3.96 -2.35 -16.26
CA VAL A 55 3.62 -1.24 -15.36
C VAL A 55 4.49 -1.33 -14.10
N VAL A 56 4.62 -2.51 -13.50
CA VAL A 56 5.40 -2.72 -12.25
C VAL A 56 6.88 -2.39 -12.46
N LEU A 57 7.44 -2.67 -13.64
CA LEU A 57 8.83 -2.32 -13.99
C LEU A 57 9.10 -0.81 -14.03
N GLN A 58 8.10 0.03 -14.30
CA GLN A 58 8.25 1.49 -14.29
C GLN A 58 8.35 2.06 -12.86
N TYR A 59 7.94 1.31 -11.84
CA TYR A 59 7.85 1.83 -10.47
C TYR A 59 9.19 2.23 -9.87
N ALA A 60 10.31 1.63 -10.28
CA ALA A 60 11.63 2.05 -9.80
C ALA A 60 11.99 3.46 -10.28
N GLU A 61 11.75 3.74 -11.56
CA GLU A 61 12.01 5.03 -12.22
C GLU A 61 11.01 6.11 -11.77
N LYS A 62 9.71 5.82 -11.83
CA LYS A 62 8.66 6.74 -11.34
C LYS A 62 8.82 7.05 -9.85
N ARG A 63 9.34 6.12 -9.04
CA ARG A 63 9.66 6.38 -7.63
C ARG A 63 10.85 7.31 -7.45
N ALA A 64 11.92 7.14 -8.22
CA ALA A 64 13.10 8.00 -8.12
C ALA A 64 12.70 9.46 -8.36
N GLY A 65 12.14 9.78 -9.54
CA GLY A 65 11.71 11.13 -9.87
C GLY A 65 10.65 11.71 -8.91
N PHE A 66 9.81 10.87 -8.29
CA PHE A 66 8.86 11.32 -7.27
C PHE A 66 9.54 11.67 -5.93
N VAL A 67 10.51 10.87 -5.49
CA VAL A 67 11.29 11.14 -4.26
C VAL A 67 12.20 12.34 -4.46
N ASP A 68 12.90 12.42 -5.60
CA ASP A 68 13.75 13.55 -5.97
C ASP A 68 12.92 14.85 -6.04
N GLY A 69 11.73 14.78 -6.66
CA GLY A 69 10.80 15.90 -6.74
C GLY A 69 10.27 16.37 -5.38
N LEU A 70 10.10 15.48 -4.40
CA LEU A 70 9.77 15.86 -3.01
C LEU A 70 10.98 16.47 -2.29
N ASN A 71 12.18 15.93 -2.51
CA ASN A 71 13.42 16.44 -1.91
C ASN A 71 13.77 17.85 -2.42
N CYS A 72 13.52 18.14 -3.70
CA CYS A 72 13.66 19.49 -4.26
C CYS A 72 12.65 20.52 -3.69
N ARG A 73 11.58 20.07 -3.01
CA ARG A 73 10.55 20.93 -2.36
C ARG A 73 10.52 20.76 -0.83
N TRP A 74 11.66 20.40 -0.23
CA TRP A 74 11.73 20.14 1.22
C TRP A 74 11.30 21.35 2.06
N GLU A 75 11.61 22.58 1.63
CA GLU A 75 11.21 23.82 2.30
C GLU A 75 9.69 24.02 2.32
N GLU A 76 8.99 23.67 1.23
CA GLU A 76 7.53 23.72 1.16
C GLU A 76 6.91 22.71 2.14
N ILE A 77 7.46 21.50 2.22
CA ILE A 77 7.01 20.46 3.16
C ILE A 77 7.28 20.90 4.61
N GLN A 78 8.44 21.52 4.88
CA GLN A 78 8.80 22.07 6.19
C GLN A 78 7.81 23.16 6.62
N GLN A 79 7.48 24.10 5.73
CA GLN A 79 6.50 25.16 5.96
C GLN A 79 5.09 24.60 6.19
N LEU A 80 4.65 23.61 5.38
CA LEU A 80 3.35 22.98 5.49
C LEU A 80 3.19 22.22 6.83
N VAL A 81 4.22 21.48 7.26
CA VAL A 81 4.21 20.82 8.57
C VAL A 81 4.23 21.85 9.70
N ALA A 82 5.01 22.92 9.59
CA ALA A 82 5.04 23.99 10.59
C ALA A 82 3.67 24.67 10.76
N PHE A 83 2.98 24.95 9.64
CA PHE A 83 1.63 25.49 9.61
C PHE A 83 0.63 24.55 10.30
N HIS A 84 0.57 23.27 9.90
CA HIS A 84 -0.32 22.27 10.53
C HIS A 84 0.01 21.96 11.99
N CYS A 85 1.20 22.32 12.48
CA CYS A 85 1.61 22.14 13.88
C CYS A 85 1.53 23.41 14.73
N GLY A 86 1.12 24.55 14.16
CA GLY A 86 1.03 25.82 14.89
C GLY A 86 2.41 26.34 15.32
N LEU A 87 3.38 26.32 14.40
CA LEU A 87 4.74 26.81 14.60
C LEU A 87 5.00 28.08 13.77
N ALA A 88 5.35 29.17 14.44
CA ALA A 88 5.71 30.44 13.78
C ALA A 88 7.10 30.41 13.10
N ASN A 89 7.93 29.40 13.38
CA ASN A 89 9.25 29.23 12.80
C ASN A 89 9.38 27.83 12.16
N PRO A 90 9.37 27.71 10.81
CA PRO A 90 9.56 26.44 10.12
C PRO A 90 10.88 25.74 10.43
N GLY A 91 11.95 26.47 10.78
CA GLY A 91 13.26 25.88 11.12
C GLY A 91 13.26 24.95 12.36
N LEU A 92 12.20 25.01 13.18
CA LEU A 92 11.97 24.05 14.27
C LEU A 92 11.58 22.64 13.75
N VAL A 93 11.05 22.56 12.53
CA VAL A 93 10.71 21.31 11.84
C VAL A 93 11.98 20.77 11.16
N GLN A 94 12.32 19.53 11.45
CA GLN A 94 13.52 18.86 10.97
C GLN A 94 13.14 17.57 10.23
N MET A 95 13.65 17.41 9.01
CA MET A 95 13.46 16.23 8.18
C MET A 95 14.83 15.63 7.87
N PRO A 96 15.03 14.31 8.03
CA PRO A 96 16.28 13.67 7.66
C PRO A 96 16.39 13.56 6.14
N GLU A 97 17.62 13.52 5.64
CA GLU A 97 17.93 13.11 4.27
C GLU A 97 17.32 11.73 3.94
N ILE A 98 17.16 11.45 2.65
CA ILE A 98 16.61 10.18 2.16
C ILE A 98 17.42 8.98 2.66
N PHE A 99 18.74 9.17 2.86
CA PHE A 99 19.71 8.17 3.28
C PHE A 99 20.44 8.58 4.57
N ASP A 100 20.59 7.62 5.48
CA ASP A 100 21.40 7.67 6.70
C ASP A 100 22.53 6.65 6.52
N GLY A 101 23.64 7.10 5.91
CA GLY A 101 24.67 6.22 5.37
C GLY A 101 24.10 5.28 4.30
N LEU A 102 24.07 3.97 4.58
CA LEU A 102 23.52 2.94 3.69
C LEU A 102 22.01 2.65 3.91
N LYS A 103 21.37 3.34 4.87
CA LYS A 103 20.00 3.05 5.31
C LYS A 103 19.03 4.07 4.71
N VAL A 104 18.06 3.61 3.93
CA VAL A 104 16.94 4.46 3.50
C VAL A 104 16.09 4.83 4.73
N VAL A 105 15.96 6.13 5.00
CA VAL A 105 15.22 6.68 6.14
C VAL A 105 13.75 6.89 5.81
N TRP A 106 13.47 7.39 4.61
CA TRP A 106 12.12 7.65 4.12
C TRP A 106 11.39 6.32 3.88
N LEU A 107 10.32 6.08 4.64
CA LEU A 107 9.60 4.82 4.64
C LEU A 107 8.62 4.76 3.47
N HIS A 108 8.22 3.55 3.07
CA HIS A 108 7.08 3.37 2.18
C HIS A 108 6.32 2.08 2.51
N GLY A 109 5.02 2.09 2.25
CA GLY A 109 4.19 0.89 2.21
C GLY A 109 3.84 0.50 0.76
N SER A 110 2.65 -0.07 0.59
CA SER A 110 2.07 -0.35 -0.72
C SER A 110 1.77 0.95 -1.47
N PHE A 111 0.98 1.88 -0.90
CA PHE A 111 0.46 3.07 -1.60
C PHE A 111 0.94 4.43 -1.06
N ASN A 112 1.59 4.47 0.10
CA ASN A 112 2.04 5.71 0.74
C ASN A 112 3.56 5.70 0.92
N LEU A 113 4.21 6.82 0.59
CA LEU A 113 5.49 7.24 1.17
C LEU A 113 5.20 7.79 2.59
N CYS A 114 6.16 7.67 3.51
CA CYS A 114 6.10 8.32 4.82
C CYS A 114 7.47 8.88 5.17
N ILE A 115 7.58 10.21 5.18
CA ILE A 115 8.80 10.92 5.57
C ILE A 115 8.72 11.15 7.09
N PRO A 116 9.65 10.63 7.90
CA PRO A 116 9.68 10.93 9.33
C PRO A 116 10.09 12.39 9.55
N VAL A 117 9.40 13.08 10.46
CA VAL A 117 9.65 14.50 10.76
C VAL A 117 9.80 14.67 12.28
N CYS A 118 10.75 15.49 12.71
CA CYS A 118 10.97 15.84 14.11
C CYS A 118 10.66 17.32 14.34
N ILE A 119 10.22 17.68 15.54
CA ILE A 119 10.09 19.08 15.97
C ILE A 119 11.07 19.34 17.12
N ASN A 120 12.08 20.16 16.86
CA ASN A 120 13.10 20.57 17.83
C ASN A 120 12.57 21.70 18.73
N SER A 121 11.47 21.44 19.43
CA SER A 121 10.89 22.36 20.41
C SER A 121 10.32 21.59 21.61
N ALA A 122 10.76 21.96 22.81
CA ALA A 122 10.14 21.53 24.06
C ALA A 122 9.17 22.63 24.51
N GLY A 123 7.89 22.48 24.20
CA GLY A 123 6.90 23.52 24.49
C GLY A 123 5.48 23.20 24.04
N LEU A 124 4.66 24.23 24.11
CA LEU A 124 3.28 24.23 23.63
C LEU A 124 3.20 24.90 22.25
N ASP A 125 2.20 24.51 21.45
CA ASP A 125 1.81 25.25 20.24
C ASP A 125 1.10 26.57 20.60
N HIS A 126 0.80 27.38 19.58
CA HIS A 126 0.09 28.66 19.75
C HIS A 126 -1.31 28.54 20.43
N SER A 127 -1.85 27.33 20.58
CA SER A 127 -3.12 27.04 21.26
C SER A 127 -2.96 26.50 22.68
N GLY A 128 -1.72 26.33 23.16
CA GLY A 128 -1.43 25.80 24.50
C GLY A 128 -1.41 24.28 24.60
N ARG A 129 -1.28 23.53 23.48
CA ARG A 129 -1.18 22.06 23.49
C ARG A 129 0.27 21.60 23.33
N LEU A 130 0.63 20.46 23.92
CA LEU A 130 1.96 19.85 23.73
C LEU A 130 2.25 19.57 22.24
N LEU A 131 3.39 20.10 21.78
CA LEU A 131 3.93 19.83 20.46
C LEU A 131 4.39 18.36 20.35
N PRO A 132 4.08 17.67 19.23
CA PRO A 132 4.58 16.33 18.99
C PRO A 132 6.05 16.39 18.57
N SER A 133 6.96 15.80 19.35
CA SER A 133 8.40 15.78 19.04
C SER A 133 8.75 14.96 17.78
N LYS A 134 7.87 14.04 17.38
CA LYS A 134 7.97 13.23 16.15
C LYS A 134 6.61 13.16 15.44
N LEU A 135 6.66 13.14 14.11
CA LEU A 135 5.54 13.11 13.17
C LEU A 135 5.90 12.22 11.96
N GLY A 136 4.89 11.84 11.17
CA GLY A 136 5.08 11.17 9.89
C GLY A 136 4.30 11.89 8.80
N PHE A 137 5.00 12.48 7.83
CA PHE A 137 4.38 13.12 6.67
C PHE A 137 4.10 12.05 5.61
N ARG A 138 2.84 11.59 5.54
CA ARG A 138 2.40 10.59 4.54
C ARG A 138 2.09 11.29 3.22
N VAL A 139 2.54 10.70 2.11
CA VAL A 139 2.20 11.15 0.75
C VAL A 139 1.76 9.93 -0.07
N PRO A 140 0.63 9.97 -0.79
CA PRO A 140 0.26 8.90 -1.73
C PRO A 140 1.32 8.72 -2.82
N LEU A 141 1.36 7.55 -3.45
CA LEU A 141 2.23 7.21 -4.58
C LEU A 141 1.40 7.19 -5.88
N PRO A 142 1.35 8.29 -6.66
CA PRO A 142 0.39 8.43 -7.78
C PRO A 142 0.56 7.33 -8.84
N TYR A 143 1.82 6.96 -9.10
CA TYR A 143 2.20 5.89 -10.03
C TYR A 143 1.73 4.47 -9.63
N LYS A 144 1.13 4.30 -8.44
CA LYS A 144 0.47 3.06 -8.00
C LYS A 144 -1.05 3.18 -7.85
N LEU A 145 -1.60 4.39 -7.94
CA LEU A 145 -3.04 4.68 -7.82
C LEU A 145 -3.71 4.86 -9.18
N GLY A 146 -2.93 4.77 -10.27
CA GLY A 146 -3.42 4.96 -11.63
C GLY A 146 -3.60 6.42 -12.04
N GLU A 147 -3.04 7.39 -11.31
CA GLU A 147 -3.25 8.83 -11.52
C GLU A 147 -3.04 9.28 -12.99
N ASP A 148 -2.05 8.70 -13.68
CA ASP A 148 -1.74 8.97 -15.09
C ASP A 148 -2.91 8.62 -16.05
N ALA A 149 -3.82 7.73 -15.63
CA ALA A 149 -4.99 7.26 -16.39
C ALA A 149 -6.32 7.71 -15.77
N PHE A 150 -6.36 7.87 -14.45
CA PHE A 150 -7.52 8.30 -13.66
C PHE A 150 -7.11 9.44 -12.71
N PRO A 151 -7.10 10.69 -13.19
CA PRO A 151 -6.77 11.86 -12.37
C PRO A 151 -7.75 12.03 -11.20
N ARG A 152 -7.23 12.53 -10.07
CA ARG A 152 -7.83 12.65 -8.72
C ARG A 152 -7.75 11.40 -7.84
N ASN A 153 -7.28 10.24 -8.30
CA ASN A 153 -7.18 9.05 -7.44
C ASN A 153 -6.28 9.27 -6.21
N ALA A 154 -5.19 10.03 -6.34
CA ALA A 154 -4.33 10.44 -5.22
C ALA A 154 -5.02 11.46 -4.29
N GLU A 155 -5.81 12.38 -4.82
CA GLU A 155 -6.58 13.35 -4.03
C GLU A 155 -7.67 12.66 -3.20
N GLU A 156 -8.49 11.81 -3.84
CA GLU A 156 -9.55 11.07 -3.17
C GLU A 156 -8.98 10.07 -2.15
N LYS A 157 -7.78 9.53 -2.38
CA LYS A 157 -7.07 8.79 -1.32
C LYS A 157 -6.77 9.66 -0.10
N VAL A 158 -6.27 10.88 -0.26
CA VAL A 158 -6.03 11.79 0.88
C VAL A 158 -7.34 12.17 1.57
N ARG A 159 -8.37 12.57 0.82
CA ARG A 159 -9.69 12.91 1.37
C ARG A 159 -10.28 11.74 2.15
N SER A 160 -10.20 10.53 1.60
CA SER A 160 -10.77 9.32 2.22
C SER A 160 -10.02 8.84 3.46
N GLU A 161 -8.69 8.91 3.44
CA GLU A 161 -7.85 8.58 4.60
C GLU A 161 -8.07 9.61 5.73
N ALA A 162 -8.09 10.91 5.41
CA ALA A 162 -8.38 11.98 6.39
C ALA A 162 -9.78 11.89 7.00
N ALA A 163 -10.82 11.74 6.18
CA ALA A 163 -12.20 11.59 6.65
C ALA A 163 -12.37 10.33 7.52
N THR A 164 -11.69 9.23 7.17
CA THR A 164 -11.61 8.00 7.96
C THR A 164 -10.99 8.27 9.34
N TYR A 165 -9.82 8.91 9.41
CA TYR A 165 -9.16 9.24 10.69
C TYR A 165 -10.06 10.10 11.59
N ILE A 166 -10.69 11.15 11.04
CA ILE A 166 -11.59 12.05 11.81
C ILE A 166 -12.86 11.30 12.26
N TRP A 167 -13.40 10.39 11.45
CA TRP A 167 -14.55 9.58 11.84
C TRP A 167 -14.20 8.64 13.00
N ILE A 168 -13.04 7.97 12.99
CA ILE A 168 -12.65 7.05 14.07
C ILE A 168 -12.39 7.84 15.36
N ASP A 169 -11.65 8.96 15.30
CA ASP A 169 -11.38 9.83 16.47
C ASP A 169 -12.68 10.27 17.17
N LYS A 170 -13.71 10.61 16.38
CA LYS A 170 -15.01 11.06 16.87
C LYS A 170 -15.93 9.94 17.41
N ASN A 171 -15.97 8.78 16.75
CA ASN A 171 -16.96 7.73 17.05
C ASN A 171 -16.38 6.55 17.85
N CYS A 172 -15.06 6.37 17.81
CA CYS A 172 -14.32 5.27 18.42
C CYS A 172 -13.06 5.78 19.17
N PRO A 173 -13.16 6.80 20.06
CA PRO A 173 -11.99 7.47 20.66
C PRO A 173 -11.09 6.55 21.50
N ASP A 174 -11.60 5.40 21.95
CA ASP A 174 -10.82 4.41 22.70
C ASP A 174 -9.89 3.57 21.79
N VAL A 175 -10.01 3.66 20.46
CA VAL A 175 -9.19 2.89 19.50
C VAL A 175 -7.85 3.61 19.26
N PRO A 176 -6.70 3.00 19.61
CA PRO A 176 -5.40 3.68 19.54
C PRO A 176 -4.89 3.78 18.09
N ILE A 177 -5.31 4.82 17.39
CA ILE A 177 -4.84 5.21 16.05
C ILE A 177 -3.81 6.35 16.11
N PRO A 178 -2.95 6.51 15.09
CA PRO A 178 -2.14 7.72 14.93
C PRO A 178 -3.02 8.99 14.86
N VAL A 179 -2.68 10.02 15.66
CA VAL A 179 -3.42 11.29 15.67
C VAL A 179 -3.15 12.07 14.38
N LEU A 180 -4.19 12.28 13.57
CA LEU A 180 -4.13 13.17 12.40
C LEU A 180 -4.00 14.63 12.86
N ARG A 181 -2.88 15.29 12.51
CA ARG A 181 -2.67 16.72 12.81
C ARG A 181 -3.17 17.65 11.70
N GLY A 182 -3.18 17.18 10.46
CA GLY A 182 -3.74 17.89 9.33
C GLY A 182 -3.54 17.11 8.03
N PHE A 183 -4.19 17.59 6.97
CA PHE A 183 -4.05 17.09 5.61
C PHE A 183 -4.15 18.25 4.63
N GLY A 184 -3.64 18.06 3.42
CA GLY A 184 -3.76 19.01 2.32
C GLY A 184 -3.92 18.29 0.99
N VAL A 185 -4.68 18.90 0.08
CA VAL A 185 -4.96 18.38 -1.28
C VAL A 185 -4.69 19.44 -2.35
N PRO A 186 -4.51 19.04 -3.63
CA PRO A 186 -4.49 19.97 -4.74
C PRO A 186 -5.71 20.91 -4.73
N GLY A 187 -5.53 22.15 -5.18
CA GLY A 187 -6.59 23.18 -5.12
C GLY A 187 -6.63 24.01 -3.82
N GLY A 188 -5.79 23.70 -2.82
CA GLY A 188 -5.53 24.60 -1.68
C GLY A 188 -6.36 24.34 -0.42
N LEU A 189 -7.24 23.33 -0.41
CA LEU A 189 -7.83 22.84 0.83
C LEU A 189 -6.72 22.23 1.70
N SER A 190 -6.36 22.94 2.76
CA SER A 190 -5.34 22.55 3.74
C SER A 190 -5.89 22.75 5.13
N VAL A 191 -6.18 21.65 5.83
CA VAL A 191 -6.88 21.65 7.13
C VAL A 191 -5.92 21.20 8.22
N GLY A 192 -5.51 22.13 9.09
CA GLY A 192 -4.88 21.82 10.36
C GLY A 192 -5.92 21.56 11.44
N LEU A 193 -5.95 20.36 12.02
CA LEU A 193 -6.89 19.95 13.08
C LEU A 193 -6.47 20.46 14.47
N LEU A 194 -5.87 21.65 14.52
CA LEU A 194 -5.45 22.34 15.76
C LEU A 194 -6.65 22.93 16.51
N GLN A 195 -7.77 23.16 15.83
CA GLN A 195 -9.03 23.58 16.43
C GLN A 195 -10.02 22.41 16.49
N PRO A 196 -10.79 22.25 17.59
CA PRO A 196 -11.84 21.25 17.64
C PRO A 196 -12.99 21.65 16.71
N LEU A 197 -13.36 20.76 15.78
CA LEU A 197 -14.63 20.88 15.05
C LEU A 197 -15.76 21.06 16.08
N THR A 198 -16.54 22.13 15.89
CA THR A 198 -17.25 22.77 17.00
C THR A 198 -18.28 21.83 17.65
N LYS A 199 -18.13 21.61 18.97
CA LYS A 199 -18.78 20.55 19.79
C LYS A 199 -18.11 19.16 19.75
N CYS A 200 -16.88 19.07 20.22
CA CYS A 200 -16.41 17.89 20.97
C CYS A 200 -15.74 18.37 22.27
N LYS A 201 -16.10 17.75 23.39
CA LYS A 201 -15.68 18.17 24.74
C LYS A 201 -14.41 17.39 25.12
N LEU A 202 -13.29 18.09 25.35
CA LEU A 202 -12.04 17.45 25.74
C LEU A 202 -12.21 16.63 27.04
N LEU A 203 -11.55 15.47 27.08
CA LEU A 203 -11.06 14.84 28.29
C LEU A 203 -9.53 14.70 28.20
N THR A 204 -8.90 14.61 29.37
CA THR A 204 -7.48 14.89 29.61
C THR A 204 -6.58 13.64 29.51
N PRO A 205 -5.24 13.81 29.44
CA PRO A 205 -4.40 12.87 28.69
C PRO A 205 -3.92 11.65 29.47
N ALA A 206 -3.82 10.52 28.75
CA ALA A 206 -2.97 9.39 29.08
C ALA A 206 -2.39 8.78 27.78
N SER A 207 -1.24 8.11 27.89
CA SER A 207 -0.60 7.31 26.81
C SER A 207 -0.28 8.03 25.49
N THR A 208 0.49 9.12 25.51
CA THR A 208 1.24 9.59 24.32
C THR A 208 2.42 8.64 24.01
N GLN A 209 2.14 7.39 23.66
CA GLN A 209 3.12 6.42 23.15
C GLN A 209 2.92 6.25 21.64
N PHE A 210 3.74 6.94 20.84
CA PHE A 210 3.68 6.79 19.40
C PHE A 210 4.26 5.45 18.96
N TYR A 211 3.54 4.74 18.09
CA TYR A 211 3.95 3.45 17.53
C TYR A 211 5.19 3.64 16.63
N GLU A 212 6.27 2.91 16.92
CA GLU A 212 7.40 2.72 16.00
C GLU A 212 7.04 1.54 15.06
N PRO A 213 6.75 1.77 13.75
CA PRO A 213 6.09 0.75 12.91
C PRO A 213 6.86 -0.56 12.72
N ARG A 214 8.17 -0.54 13.01
CA ARG A 214 9.07 -1.69 12.83
C ARG A 214 8.97 -2.72 13.96
N VAL A 215 8.48 -2.36 15.16
CA VAL A 215 8.44 -3.28 16.32
C VAL A 215 7.15 -3.11 17.15
N VAL A 216 5.98 -3.28 16.53
CA VAL A 216 4.75 -3.55 17.31
C VAL A 216 4.79 -5.00 17.81
N PRO A 217 4.82 -5.26 19.14
CA PRO A 217 4.80 -6.62 19.68
C PRO A 217 3.52 -7.37 19.29
N PHE A 218 3.62 -8.69 19.10
CA PHE A 218 2.50 -9.55 18.72
C PHE A 218 1.23 -9.31 19.56
N TRP A 219 1.37 -9.17 20.88
CA TRP A 219 0.27 -8.90 21.80
C TRP A 219 -0.36 -7.50 21.65
N GLN A 220 0.39 -6.48 21.22
CA GLN A 220 -0.20 -5.18 20.87
C GLN A 220 -0.97 -5.26 19.55
N ARG A 221 -0.50 -6.05 18.56
CA ARG A 221 -1.26 -6.31 17.33
C ARG A 221 -2.56 -7.05 17.63
N ILE A 222 -2.53 -8.10 18.47
CA ILE A 222 -3.74 -8.80 18.91
C ILE A 222 -4.71 -7.83 19.59
N LYS A 223 -4.26 -7.02 20.55
CA LYS A 223 -5.10 -6.01 21.20
C LYS A 223 -5.69 -5.02 20.19
N PHE A 224 -4.90 -4.53 19.24
CA PHE A 224 -5.39 -3.63 18.19
C PHE A 224 -6.47 -4.30 17.34
N TYR A 225 -6.28 -5.56 16.91
CA TYR A 225 -7.28 -6.29 16.14
C TYR A 225 -8.56 -6.57 16.95
N THR A 226 -8.46 -7.03 18.19
CA THR A 226 -9.67 -7.33 19.00
C THR A 226 -10.46 -6.07 19.34
N TRP A 227 -9.79 -4.96 19.68
CA TRP A 227 -10.46 -3.68 19.92
C TRP A 227 -11.11 -3.10 18.66
N ARG A 228 -10.45 -3.26 17.50
CA ARG A 228 -11.01 -2.89 16.19
C ARG A 228 -12.26 -3.70 15.86
N PHE A 229 -12.28 -5.01 16.14
CA PHE A 229 -13.45 -5.86 15.88
C PHE A 229 -14.64 -5.52 16.80
N ASP A 230 -14.40 -5.13 18.05
CA ASP A 230 -15.46 -4.93 19.04
C ASP A 230 -16.04 -3.50 19.03
N ARG A 231 -15.26 -2.49 18.61
CA ARG A 231 -15.69 -1.06 18.65
C ARG A 231 -15.94 -0.38 17.31
N CYS A 232 -15.41 -0.86 16.18
CA CYS A 232 -15.75 -0.29 14.86
C CYS A 232 -17.14 -0.73 14.32
N LEU A 233 -17.93 -1.44 15.14
CA LEU A 233 -19.26 -1.97 14.83
C LEU A 233 -20.38 -0.92 14.75
N VAL A 234 -20.06 0.38 14.69
CA VAL A 234 -21.06 1.45 14.52
C VAL A 234 -21.79 1.23 13.19
N PRO A 235 -23.12 0.97 13.19
CA PRO A 235 -23.84 0.61 11.97
C PRO A 235 -23.83 1.74 10.94
N GLN A 236 -23.53 1.38 9.69
CA GLN A 236 -23.60 2.26 8.52
C GLN A 236 -24.86 1.93 7.72
N HIS A 237 -25.54 2.97 7.24
CA HIS A 237 -26.80 2.86 6.48
C HIS A 237 -26.61 2.54 4.99
N ARG A 238 -25.35 2.39 4.54
CA ARG A 238 -24.95 1.97 3.20
C ARG A 238 -23.47 1.57 3.18
N ILE A 239 -23.06 0.86 2.14
CA ILE A 239 -21.65 0.64 1.78
C ILE A 239 -21.18 1.80 0.90
N GLY A 240 -20.04 2.39 1.26
CA GLY A 240 -19.37 3.51 0.59
C GLY A 240 -17.99 3.76 1.22
N PHE A 241 -17.25 4.77 0.76
CA PHE A 241 -16.15 5.34 1.56
C PHE A 241 -16.49 6.73 2.09
N TRP A 242 -15.94 7.04 3.28
CA TRP A 242 -15.98 8.38 3.86
C TRP A 242 -15.07 9.31 3.06
N THR A 243 -15.58 10.44 2.59
CA THR A 243 -14.77 11.52 2.01
C THR A 243 -15.02 12.83 2.77
N ILE A 244 -14.23 13.86 2.46
CA ILE A 244 -14.40 15.23 2.94
C ILE A 244 -14.39 16.18 1.74
N ASP A 245 -15.40 17.05 1.64
CA ASP A 245 -15.53 18.05 0.57
C ASP A 245 -14.63 19.28 0.79
N ASN A 246 -14.86 20.38 0.06
CA ASN A 246 -14.04 21.59 0.19
C ASN A 246 -14.53 22.50 1.33
N GLU A 247 -15.75 22.27 1.77
CA GLU A 247 -16.48 22.96 2.83
C GLU A 247 -16.17 22.33 4.21
N GLY A 248 -15.56 21.13 4.21
CA GLY A 248 -15.11 20.40 5.40
C GLY A 248 -16.14 19.41 5.94
N HIS A 249 -17.21 19.11 5.19
CA HIS A 249 -18.22 18.14 5.59
C HIS A 249 -17.77 16.71 5.27
N ILE A 250 -17.84 15.84 6.28
CA ILE A 250 -17.51 14.41 6.15
C ILE A 250 -18.77 13.65 5.75
N THR A 251 -18.71 12.95 4.62
CA THR A 251 -19.87 12.29 4.00
C THR A 251 -19.53 10.89 3.48
N LEU A 252 -20.54 10.00 3.41
CA LEU A 252 -20.43 8.61 2.98
C LEU A 252 -21.12 8.44 1.61
N THR A 253 -20.49 8.95 0.55
CA THR A 253 -21.13 9.21 -0.76
C THR A 253 -20.50 8.50 -1.95
N ASN A 254 -19.34 7.87 -1.79
CA ASN A 254 -18.49 7.46 -2.91
C ASN A 254 -18.26 5.94 -2.97
N CYS A 255 -17.96 5.43 -4.17
CA CYS A 255 -17.77 4.00 -4.45
C CYS A 255 -16.57 3.41 -3.68
N PRO A 256 -16.76 2.38 -2.82
CA PRO A 256 -15.75 1.89 -1.88
C PRO A 256 -14.34 1.72 -2.47
N MET A 257 -13.40 2.50 -1.95
CA MET A 257 -11.97 2.49 -2.32
C MET A 257 -11.24 1.24 -1.77
N PHE A 258 -11.66 0.06 -2.22
CA PHE A 258 -10.91 -1.17 -1.98
C PHE A 258 -9.61 -1.18 -2.79
N PHE A 259 -8.61 -1.88 -2.24
CA PHE A 259 -7.36 -2.25 -2.90
C PHE A 259 -7.59 -2.75 -4.34
N HIS A 260 -8.64 -3.54 -4.53
CA HIS A 260 -8.97 -4.22 -5.78
C HIS A 260 -9.32 -3.27 -6.93
N PHE A 261 -10.21 -2.30 -6.71
CA PHE A 261 -10.55 -1.29 -7.72
C PHE A 261 -9.34 -0.39 -8.05
N ASN A 262 -8.54 -0.04 -7.03
CA ASN A 262 -7.29 0.70 -7.23
C ASN A 262 -6.29 -0.10 -8.10
N GLN A 263 -6.20 -1.43 -7.95
CA GLN A 263 -5.36 -2.29 -8.78
C GLN A 263 -5.85 -2.36 -10.24
N PHE A 264 -7.17 -2.37 -10.47
CA PHE A 264 -7.74 -2.33 -11.81
C PHE A 264 -7.44 -1.00 -12.52
N GLU A 265 -7.68 0.13 -11.84
CA GLU A 265 -7.44 1.47 -12.36
C GLU A 265 -5.94 1.73 -12.60
N LYS A 266 -5.07 1.20 -11.74
CA LYS A 266 -3.60 1.14 -11.92
C LYS A 266 -3.17 0.40 -13.20
N TRP A 267 -3.97 -0.52 -13.72
CA TRP A 267 -3.74 -1.23 -14.99
C TRP A 267 -4.53 -0.63 -16.17
N SER A 268 -5.11 0.57 -16.02
CA SER A 268 -5.98 1.22 -17.00
C SER A 268 -7.24 0.40 -17.37
N ILE A 269 -7.69 -0.48 -16.48
CA ILE A 269 -8.90 -1.28 -16.65
C ILE A 269 -10.10 -0.45 -16.17
N PRO A 270 -11.15 -0.24 -16.98
CA PRO A 270 -12.31 0.51 -16.54
C PRO A 270 -13.05 -0.27 -15.45
N SER A 271 -13.22 0.34 -14.27
CA SER A 271 -14.03 -0.21 -13.19
C SER A 271 -15.53 -0.27 -13.55
N SER A 272 -15.98 0.52 -14.53
CA SER A 272 -17.38 0.64 -15.00
C SER A 272 -18.41 1.09 -13.94
N ILE A 273 -17.97 1.38 -12.72
CA ILE A 273 -18.80 1.79 -11.59
C ILE A 273 -18.74 3.32 -11.47
N PRO A 274 -19.88 4.04 -11.41
CA PRO A 274 -19.88 5.48 -11.16
C PRO A 274 -19.23 5.83 -9.81
N TRP A 275 -18.35 6.84 -9.79
CA TRP A 275 -17.60 7.25 -8.60
C TRP A 275 -18.49 7.62 -7.39
N SER A 276 -19.68 8.16 -7.63
CA SER A 276 -20.69 8.50 -6.60
C SER A 276 -21.66 7.35 -6.23
N ARG A 277 -21.39 6.12 -6.67
CA ARG A 277 -22.23 4.95 -6.37
C ARG A 277 -22.00 4.50 -4.93
N THR A 278 -23.09 4.37 -4.18
CA THR A 278 -23.12 3.73 -2.86
C THR A 278 -24.19 2.66 -2.85
N TYR A 279 -24.03 1.65 -2.00
CA TYR A 279 -24.82 0.42 -2.06
C TYR A 279 -25.65 0.26 -0.79
N THR A 280 -26.95 0.07 -0.93
CA THR A 280 -27.83 -0.28 0.20
C THR A 280 -27.94 -1.79 0.42
N SER A 281 -27.42 -2.60 -0.52
CA SER A 281 -27.46 -4.07 -0.51
C SER A 281 -26.07 -4.64 -0.80
N ALA A 282 -25.64 -5.62 -0.02
CA ALA A 282 -24.37 -6.32 -0.17
C ALA A 282 -24.25 -7.05 -1.52
N ASP A 283 -25.31 -7.72 -1.97
CA ASP A 283 -25.32 -8.43 -3.25
C ASP A 283 -25.05 -7.47 -4.42
N SER A 284 -25.62 -6.25 -4.37
CA SER A 284 -25.37 -5.22 -5.39
C SER A 284 -23.91 -4.72 -5.41
N PHE A 285 -23.21 -4.76 -4.27
CA PHE A 285 -21.78 -4.45 -4.17
C PHE A 285 -20.90 -5.61 -4.69
N TYR A 286 -21.24 -6.86 -4.34
CA TYR A 286 -20.51 -8.04 -4.82
C TYR A 286 -20.65 -8.25 -6.33
N LEU A 287 -21.82 -7.99 -6.92
CA LEU A 287 -22.04 -8.11 -8.36
C LEU A 287 -21.21 -7.07 -9.17
N ASP A 288 -21.05 -5.86 -8.63
CA ASP A 288 -20.18 -4.84 -9.23
C ASP A 288 -18.69 -5.21 -9.10
N LEU A 289 -18.27 -5.75 -7.94
CA LEU A 289 -16.91 -6.27 -7.73
C LEU A 289 -16.57 -7.40 -8.72
N LEU A 290 -17.48 -8.36 -8.92
CA LEU A 290 -17.32 -9.44 -9.92
C LEU A 290 -17.33 -8.91 -11.36
N SER A 291 -18.01 -7.79 -11.62
CA SER A 291 -18.02 -7.15 -12.95
C SER A 291 -16.71 -6.40 -13.24
N GLY A 292 -15.97 -5.97 -12.21
CA GLY A 292 -14.58 -5.55 -12.37
C GLY A 292 -13.65 -6.67 -12.85
N HIS A 293 -13.84 -7.90 -12.36
CA HIS A 293 -13.07 -9.07 -12.83
C HIS A 293 -13.39 -9.45 -14.29
N ASP A 294 -14.64 -9.32 -14.75
CA ASP A 294 -14.93 -9.48 -16.19
C ASP A 294 -14.10 -8.49 -17.03
N ASN A 295 -13.93 -7.26 -16.54
CA ASN A 295 -13.18 -6.22 -17.23
C ASN A 295 -11.67 -6.51 -17.19
N CYS A 296 -11.13 -7.17 -16.16
CA CYS A 296 -9.79 -7.78 -16.24
C CYS A 296 -9.68 -8.76 -17.41
N LEU A 297 -10.57 -9.77 -17.48
CA LEU A 297 -10.55 -10.74 -18.58
C LEU A 297 -10.65 -10.09 -19.97
N ARG A 298 -11.43 -9.01 -20.11
CA ARG A 298 -11.61 -8.27 -21.39
C ARG A 298 -10.45 -7.33 -21.76
N TYR A 299 -9.88 -6.59 -20.81
CA TYR A 299 -8.99 -5.46 -21.11
C TYR A 299 -7.53 -5.70 -20.72
N GLN A 300 -7.25 -6.53 -19.70
CA GLN A 300 -5.89 -6.82 -19.27
C GLN A 300 -5.24 -7.85 -20.21
N ARG A 301 -4.21 -7.43 -20.96
CA ARG A 301 -3.58 -8.26 -22.00
C ARG A 301 -2.79 -9.48 -21.48
N ASN A 302 -2.67 -9.64 -20.17
CA ASN A 302 -2.07 -10.79 -19.49
C ASN A 302 -3.02 -11.42 -18.46
N SER A 303 -4.34 -11.24 -18.62
CA SER A 303 -5.36 -11.76 -17.69
C SER A 303 -5.36 -13.27 -17.51
N ALA A 304 -4.86 -14.02 -18.49
CA ALA A 304 -4.70 -15.47 -18.41
C ALA A 304 -3.38 -15.94 -19.04
N PHE A 305 -2.80 -16.98 -18.44
CA PHE A 305 -1.58 -17.65 -18.88
C PHE A 305 -1.84 -18.70 -19.97
N SER A 306 -3.08 -19.20 -20.08
CA SER A 306 -3.50 -20.21 -21.06
C SER A 306 -5.00 -20.21 -21.32
N GLU A 307 -5.46 -20.91 -22.34
CA GLU A 307 -6.89 -21.14 -22.62
C GLU A 307 -7.60 -21.87 -21.47
N ILE A 308 -6.94 -22.84 -20.82
CA ILE A 308 -7.50 -23.60 -19.69
C ILE A 308 -7.71 -22.68 -18.47
N ASP A 309 -6.76 -21.78 -18.24
CA ASP A 309 -6.81 -20.76 -17.19
C ASP A 309 -7.90 -19.71 -17.48
N ALA A 310 -7.97 -19.19 -18.71
CA ALA A 310 -9.03 -18.27 -19.14
C ALA A 310 -10.44 -18.89 -18.96
N HIS A 311 -10.62 -20.16 -19.35
CA HIS A 311 -11.86 -20.89 -19.11
C HIS A 311 -12.12 -21.16 -17.62
N GLY A 312 -11.07 -21.40 -16.82
CA GLY A 312 -11.16 -21.54 -15.36
C GLY A 312 -11.67 -20.27 -14.69
N GLN A 313 -11.01 -19.14 -14.93
CA GLN A 313 -11.41 -17.84 -14.39
C GLN A 313 -12.83 -17.44 -14.85
N ALA A 314 -13.17 -17.63 -16.12
CA ALA A 314 -14.51 -17.33 -16.64
C ALA A 314 -15.59 -18.23 -16.00
N ARG A 315 -15.32 -19.54 -15.84
CA ARG A 315 -16.18 -20.47 -15.10
C ARG A 315 -16.38 -20.00 -13.66
N ASP A 316 -15.31 -19.63 -12.98
CA ASP A 316 -15.34 -19.30 -11.56
C ASP A 316 -16.07 -17.98 -11.30
N LEU A 317 -15.99 -16.99 -12.20
CA LEU A 317 -16.83 -15.79 -12.13
C LEU A 317 -18.32 -16.08 -12.38
N VAL A 318 -18.65 -17.03 -13.26
CA VAL A 318 -20.05 -17.49 -13.45
C VAL A 318 -20.56 -18.23 -12.22
N LEU A 319 -19.74 -19.11 -11.62
CA LEU A 319 -20.09 -19.84 -10.40
C LEU A 319 -20.23 -18.89 -9.19
N MET A 320 -19.33 -17.92 -9.01
CA MET A 320 -19.43 -16.92 -7.93
C MET A 320 -20.71 -16.10 -8.05
N ARG A 321 -21.13 -15.71 -9.27
CA ARG A 321 -22.41 -15.02 -9.49
C ARG A 321 -23.62 -15.93 -9.20
N ALA A 322 -23.60 -17.17 -9.66
CA ALA A 322 -24.71 -18.12 -9.47
C ALA A 322 -24.88 -18.55 -8.00
N LEU A 323 -23.77 -18.69 -7.26
CA LEU A 323 -23.73 -19.19 -5.88
C LEU A 323 -23.61 -18.07 -4.83
N LEU A 324 -23.64 -16.79 -5.22
CA LEU A 324 -23.46 -15.63 -4.31
C LEU A 324 -24.34 -15.75 -3.05
N HIS A 325 -25.61 -16.13 -3.24
CA HIS A 325 -26.64 -16.36 -2.21
C HIS A 325 -26.31 -17.47 -1.18
N GLN A 326 -25.21 -18.21 -1.37
CA GLN A 326 -24.71 -19.24 -0.43
C GLN A 326 -23.51 -18.72 0.39
N PHE A 327 -22.93 -17.59 -0.02
CA PHE A 327 -21.82 -16.90 0.64
C PHE A 327 -22.25 -15.57 1.29
N THR A 328 -23.41 -15.03 0.90
CA THR A 328 -24.05 -13.88 1.56
C THR A 328 -25.18 -14.36 2.48
N ASP A 329 -25.26 -13.78 3.69
CA ASP A 329 -26.42 -13.99 4.57
C ASP A 329 -27.55 -13.04 4.13
N GLN A 330 -28.67 -13.61 3.67
CA GLN A 330 -29.82 -12.86 3.23
C GLN A 330 -30.42 -11.95 4.32
N GLN A 331 -30.25 -12.29 5.60
CA GLN A 331 -30.69 -11.46 6.73
C GLN A 331 -29.80 -10.22 6.96
N LEU A 332 -28.57 -10.23 6.41
CA LEU A 332 -27.59 -9.15 6.53
C LEU A 332 -27.34 -8.43 5.19
N CYS A 333 -28.05 -8.79 4.12
CA CYS A 333 -27.81 -8.24 2.79
C CYS A 333 -28.03 -6.72 2.75
N ASP A 334 -29.11 -6.20 3.37
CA ASP A 334 -29.37 -4.76 3.47
C ASP A 334 -28.74 -4.11 4.74
N GLY A 335 -27.79 -4.80 5.37
CA GLY A 335 -27.06 -4.37 6.57
C GLY A 335 -27.46 -5.10 7.85
N PRO A 336 -26.97 -4.68 9.03
CA PRO A 336 -26.14 -3.49 9.27
C PRO A 336 -24.73 -3.61 8.69
N PHE A 337 -24.33 -2.64 7.87
CA PHE A 337 -22.95 -2.55 7.40
C PHE A 337 -22.06 -1.96 8.51
N VAL A 338 -20.77 -2.32 8.54
CA VAL A 338 -19.81 -1.85 9.57
C VAL A 338 -18.55 -1.31 8.92
N MET A 339 -17.85 -0.39 9.59
CA MET A 339 -16.69 0.28 9.00
C MET A 339 -15.41 -0.57 9.09
N GLN A 340 -14.89 -0.99 7.94
CA GLN A 340 -13.61 -1.66 7.82
C GLN A 340 -12.51 -0.66 7.41
N LEU A 341 -11.50 -0.47 8.26
CA LEU A 341 -10.34 0.37 7.91
C LEU A 341 -9.47 -0.38 6.88
N THR A 342 -9.36 0.16 5.66
CA THR A 342 -8.43 -0.30 4.63
C THR A 342 -7.00 0.12 5.00
N ASP A 343 -6.02 -0.77 4.83
CA ASP A 343 -4.57 -0.64 5.05
C ASP A 343 -4.05 0.70 5.62
N MET A 344 -3.90 0.76 6.96
CA MET A 344 -3.17 1.83 7.66
C MET A 344 -1.67 1.53 7.77
#